data_AF-A0ABC8RWZ7-F1
#
_entry.id   AF-A0ABC8RWZ7-F1
#
_cell.length_a   1.000
_cell.length_b   1.000
_cell.length_c   1.000
_cell.angle_alpha   90.00
_cell.angle_beta   90.00
_cell.angle_gamma   90.00
#
_symmetry.space_group_name_H-M   'P 1'
#
loop_
_entity.id
_entity.type
_entity.pdbx_description
1 polymer ?
#
loop_
_entity_poly.entity_id
_entity_poly.type
_entity_poly.pdbx_seq_one_letter_code
_entity_poly.pdbx_strand_id
1 'polypeptide(L)'
;MVCAPCDSCYPQDQPFFDPTKSSTYVELPCDSSPCQALPRYTNGNTSGECKYHYSYADNSYTAGVLFSNTFTFGSTEGQVFAFPNSLFGCGHDNSGTFNILGYGLVGLGGGSLSLISQLGAEIEYEFSYCLLPWIVNTSSVLRFGPDAIISGREVVSTPLVSTGGSDSDTFYYLTLDAVSVGSMKIPSNQIEGNIIIDSGSTLTMLNSDFYDEIEVAVTESISLDPVQDPPDNYRLCYNSDSFSTILIPRNFSMGITHHLALPMWCEGRKVNRLNSKKKKKKKKACPFFSFQILKTLKFKTQLSISISFPL
;
A
#
# COMPACT_ATOMS: atom_id res chain seq x y z
N MET A 1 -8.29 2.23 -14.16
CA MET A 1 -7.72 3.51 -14.66
C MET A 1 -8.87 4.44 -15.01
N VAL A 2 -8.65 5.76 -15.07
CA VAL A 2 -9.72 6.70 -15.48
C VAL A 2 -9.80 6.75 -17.00
N CYS A 3 -11.01 6.65 -17.54
CA CYS A 3 -11.26 6.59 -18.98
C CYS A 3 -12.14 7.73 -19.48
N ALA A 4 -11.95 8.11 -20.74
CA ALA A 4 -12.85 9.00 -21.46
C ALA A 4 -13.98 8.19 -22.14
N PRO A 5 -15.23 8.70 -22.17
CA PRO A 5 -15.71 9.87 -21.44
C PRO A 5 -15.76 9.61 -19.93
N CYS A 6 -15.47 10.60 -19.09
CA CYS A 6 -15.73 10.47 -17.65
C CYS A 6 -16.90 11.38 -17.24
N ASP A 7 -17.87 10.81 -16.53
CA ASP A 7 -19.05 11.51 -16.01
C ASP A 7 -18.70 12.32 -14.76
N SER A 8 -18.04 11.68 -13.79
CA SER A 8 -17.65 12.28 -12.51
C SER A 8 -16.30 11.72 -12.07
N CYS A 9 -15.20 12.40 -12.37
CA CYS A 9 -13.86 11.99 -11.97
C CYS A 9 -13.14 13.06 -11.17
N TYR A 10 -12.28 12.60 -10.26
CA TYR A 10 -11.24 13.46 -9.69
C TYR A 10 -10.33 14.03 -10.80
N PRO A 11 -9.80 15.25 -10.62
CA PRO A 11 -8.89 15.84 -11.59
C PRO A 11 -7.57 15.05 -11.67
N GLN A 12 -7.03 14.93 -12.88
CA GLN A 12 -5.72 14.33 -13.17
C GLN A 12 -4.85 15.33 -13.94
N ASP A 13 -3.53 15.28 -13.75
CA ASP A 13 -2.59 16.12 -14.50
C ASP A 13 -2.15 15.50 -15.86
N GLN A 14 -2.63 14.30 -16.17
CA GLN A 14 -2.49 13.62 -17.47
C GLN A 14 -3.87 13.38 -18.09
N PRO A 15 -3.93 13.25 -19.43
CA PRO A 15 -5.17 12.93 -20.11
C PRO A 15 -5.71 11.56 -19.67
N PHE A 16 -7.04 11.44 -19.61
CA PHE A 16 -7.70 10.17 -19.38
C PHE A 16 -7.38 9.17 -20.50
N PHE A 17 -7.39 7.89 -20.17
CA PHE A 17 -7.25 6.83 -21.17
C PHE A 17 -8.43 6.91 -22.14
N ASP A 18 -8.13 6.97 -23.44
CA ASP A 18 -9.13 7.03 -24.51
C ASP A 18 -9.21 5.66 -25.19
N PRO A 19 -10.25 4.86 -24.90
CA PRO A 19 -10.38 3.51 -25.45
C PRO A 19 -10.31 3.45 -26.97
N THR A 20 -10.79 4.50 -27.65
CA THR A 20 -10.86 4.56 -29.12
C THR A 20 -9.48 4.64 -29.78
N LYS A 21 -8.45 4.98 -29.02
CA LYS A 21 -7.06 5.10 -29.50
C LYS A 21 -6.26 3.81 -29.35
N SER A 22 -6.81 2.78 -28.71
CA SER A 22 -6.13 1.49 -28.56
C SER A 22 -6.72 0.46 -29.51
N SER A 23 -5.89 -0.11 -30.39
CA SER A 23 -6.30 -1.19 -31.29
C SER A 23 -6.49 -2.54 -30.58
N THR A 24 -6.02 -2.69 -29.34
CA THR A 24 -6.16 -3.91 -28.54
C THR A 24 -7.18 -3.79 -27.41
N TYR A 25 -7.91 -2.67 -27.34
CA TYR A 25 -8.97 -2.50 -26.35
C TYR A 25 -10.19 -3.34 -26.72
N VAL A 26 -10.66 -4.15 -25.78
CA VAL A 26 -11.87 -4.96 -25.91
C VAL A 26 -12.65 -4.91 -24.61
N GLU A 27 -13.86 -4.34 -24.66
CA GLU A 27 -14.80 -4.41 -23.54
C GLU A 27 -15.29 -5.83 -23.32
N LEU A 28 -15.40 -6.23 -22.05
CA LEU A 28 -15.85 -7.57 -21.72
C LEU A 28 -17.37 -7.65 -21.61
N PRO A 29 -17.97 -8.73 -22.14
CA PRO A 29 -19.40 -8.97 -21.97
C PRO A 29 -19.70 -9.42 -20.53
N CYS A 30 -20.93 -9.17 -20.09
CA CYS A 30 -21.39 -9.49 -18.73
C CYS A 30 -21.30 -10.99 -18.37
N ASP A 31 -21.45 -11.89 -19.35
CA ASP A 31 -21.38 -13.34 -19.15
C ASP A 31 -19.94 -13.89 -19.13
N SER A 32 -18.93 -13.04 -19.36
CA SER A 32 -17.53 -13.45 -19.33
C SER A 32 -17.11 -13.89 -17.92
N SER A 33 -16.22 -14.89 -17.86
CA SER A 33 -15.68 -15.40 -16.59
C SER A 33 -15.00 -14.31 -15.74
N PRO A 34 -14.21 -13.37 -16.29
CA PRO A 34 -13.67 -12.25 -15.51
C PRO A 34 -14.73 -11.35 -14.88
N CYS A 35 -15.88 -11.18 -15.53
CA CYS A 35 -16.97 -10.37 -15.00
C CYS A 35 -17.58 -10.99 -13.73
N GLN A 36 -17.71 -12.32 -13.73
CA GLN A 36 -18.24 -13.10 -12.61
C GLN A 36 -17.31 -13.06 -11.38
N ALA A 37 -16.04 -12.67 -11.54
CA ALA A 37 -15.08 -12.52 -10.46
C ALA A 37 -15.19 -11.19 -9.70
N LEU A 38 -16.01 -10.24 -10.18
CA LEU A 38 -16.22 -8.95 -9.51
C LEU A 38 -17.12 -9.11 -8.27
N PRO A 39 -16.80 -8.45 -7.13
CA PRO A 39 -17.57 -8.59 -5.89
C PRO A 39 -18.96 -7.95 -5.95
N ARG A 40 -19.11 -6.92 -6.79
CA ARG A 40 -20.40 -6.31 -7.15
C ARG A 40 -20.42 -6.14 -8.66
N TYR A 41 -21.07 -7.08 -9.33
CA TYR A 41 -21.45 -6.93 -10.73
C TYR A 41 -22.97 -6.86 -10.80
N THR A 42 -23.50 -5.87 -11.52
CA THR A 42 -24.93 -5.83 -11.85
C THR A 42 -25.16 -6.92 -12.90
N ASN A 43 -25.84 -8.00 -12.51
CA ASN A 43 -26.49 -8.93 -13.44
C ASN A 43 -27.60 -8.17 -14.20
N GLY A 44 -27.21 -7.27 -15.09
CA GLY A 44 -28.11 -6.71 -16.09
C GLY A 44 -28.34 -7.82 -17.11
N ASN A 45 -29.58 -8.30 -17.20
CA ASN A 45 -30.06 -9.25 -18.19
C ASN A 45 -29.22 -9.28 -19.48
N THR A 46 -28.65 -10.45 -19.78
CA THR A 46 -28.11 -10.94 -21.05
C THR A 46 -27.96 -9.91 -22.19
N SER A 47 -26.71 -9.62 -22.57
CA SER A 47 -26.21 -8.72 -23.64
C SER A 47 -25.77 -7.30 -23.27
N GLY A 48 -25.26 -7.10 -22.04
CA GLY A 48 -24.68 -5.82 -21.60
C GLY A 48 -23.15 -5.85 -21.39
N GLU A 49 -22.59 -4.66 -21.19
CA GLU A 49 -21.21 -4.43 -20.76
C GLU A 49 -20.97 -5.02 -19.36
N CYS A 50 -19.78 -5.56 -19.10
CA CYS A 50 -19.37 -5.97 -17.76
C CYS A 50 -19.11 -4.75 -16.87
N LYS A 51 -20.12 -4.33 -16.10
CA LYS A 51 -19.99 -3.18 -15.19
C LYS A 51 -19.39 -3.58 -13.85
N TYR A 52 -18.47 -2.77 -13.35
CA TYR A 52 -17.85 -2.94 -12.04
C TYR A 52 -18.11 -1.75 -11.13
N HIS A 53 -18.08 -2.01 -9.83
CA HIS A 53 -18.06 -0.99 -8.80
C HIS A 53 -17.18 -1.44 -7.63
N TYR A 54 -16.14 -0.68 -7.31
CA TYR A 54 -15.30 -0.87 -6.12
C TYR A 54 -15.45 0.30 -5.15
N SER A 55 -15.51 -0.03 -3.86
CA SER A 55 -15.46 0.93 -2.75
C SER A 55 -14.25 0.66 -1.88
N TYR A 56 -13.65 1.71 -1.36
CA TYR A 56 -12.48 1.68 -0.50
C TYR A 56 -12.83 2.11 0.94
N ALA A 57 -11.98 1.76 1.89
CA ALA A 57 -12.21 1.99 3.32
C ALA A 57 -12.28 3.48 3.70
N ASP A 58 -11.66 4.36 2.89
CA ASP A 58 -11.74 5.82 3.04
C ASP A 58 -13.01 6.43 2.41
N ASN A 59 -13.94 5.59 1.96
CA ASN A 59 -15.16 5.92 1.21
C ASN A 59 -14.91 6.40 -0.23
N SER A 60 -13.69 6.31 -0.75
CA SER A 60 -13.45 6.47 -2.18
C SER A 60 -14.12 5.34 -2.96
N TYR A 61 -14.47 5.59 -4.22
CA TYR A 61 -15.03 4.56 -5.09
C TYR A 61 -14.63 4.75 -6.56
N THR A 62 -14.77 3.68 -7.33
CA THR A 62 -14.59 3.68 -8.78
C THR A 62 -15.65 2.77 -9.42
N ALA A 63 -16.27 3.26 -10.49
CA ALA A 63 -17.28 2.55 -11.25
C ALA A 63 -17.09 2.76 -12.76
N GLY A 64 -17.43 1.73 -13.53
CA GLY A 64 -17.33 1.75 -14.98
C GLY A 64 -17.40 0.35 -15.57
N VAL A 65 -16.62 0.09 -16.62
CA VAL A 65 -16.65 -1.19 -17.37
C VAL A 65 -15.34 -1.96 -17.26
N LEU A 66 -15.42 -3.28 -17.22
CA LEU A 66 -14.26 -4.16 -17.29
C LEU A 66 -13.88 -4.36 -18.76
N PHE A 67 -12.59 -4.23 -19.05
CA PHE A 67 -12.04 -4.40 -20.39
C PHE A 67 -10.74 -5.18 -20.35
N SER A 68 -10.34 -5.68 -21.52
CA SER A 68 -9.02 -6.23 -21.77
C SER A 68 -8.22 -5.31 -22.71
N ASN A 69 -6.92 -5.20 -22.48
CA ASN A 69 -6.02 -4.45 -23.35
C ASN A 69 -4.58 -5.00 -23.24
N THR A 70 -3.70 -4.62 -24.16
CA THR A 70 -2.27 -4.89 -24.01
C THR A 70 -1.66 -3.91 -23.02
N PHE A 71 -1.13 -4.42 -21.92
CA PHE A 71 -0.34 -3.63 -20.98
C PHE A 71 1.15 -3.88 -21.24
N THR A 72 1.98 -2.87 -21.04
CA THR A 72 3.42 -2.99 -21.26
C THR A 72 4.19 -2.57 -20.03
N PHE A 73 5.19 -3.35 -19.67
CA PHE A 73 6.11 -3.07 -18.57
C PHE A 73 7.44 -2.64 -19.17
N GLY A 74 7.94 -1.49 -18.73
CA GLY A 74 9.33 -1.14 -18.93
C GLY A 74 10.20 -1.85 -17.89
N SER A 75 11.32 -2.40 -18.32
CA SER A 75 12.39 -2.89 -17.44
C SER A 75 13.47 -1.83 -17.25
N THR A 76 14.17 -1.86 -16.11
CA THR A 76 15.38 -1.06 -15.88
C THR A 76 16.50 -1.37 -16.89
N GLU A 77 16.43 -2.51 -17.56
CA GLU A 77 17.35 -2.93 -18.62
C GLU A 77 16.92 -2.44 -20.02
N GLY A 78 15.84 -1.64 -20.11
CA GLY A 78 15.31 -1.12 -21.36
C GLY A 78 14.48 -2.12 -22.18
N GLN A 79 14.30 -3.35 -21.68
CA GLN A 79 13.40 -4.33 -22.28
C GLN A 79 11.95 -3.94 -22.01
N VAL A 80 11.08 -4.13 -23.02
CA VAL A 80 9.64 -3.94 -22.89
C VAL A 80 8.96 -5.30 -22.89
N PHE A 81 8.27 -5.62 -21.80
CA PHE A 81 7.45 -6.82 -21.71
C PHE A 81 5.99 -6.45 -22.01
N ALA A 82 5.41 -7.03 -23.06
CA ALA A 82 4.02 -6.82 -23.41
C ALA A 82 3.17 -7.97 -22.87
N PHE A 83 2.12 -7.61 -22.15
CA PHE A 83 1.14 -8.53 -21.58
C PHE A 83 -0.22 -8.30 -22.26
N PRO A 84 -0.52 -9.07 -23.33
CA PRO A 84 -1.78 -8.93 -24.07
C PRO A 84 -2.96 -9.44 -23.24
N ASN A 85 -4.17 -8.98 -23.58
CA ASN A 85 -5.42 -9.37 -22.92
C ASN A 85 -5.43 -9.14 -21.39
N SER A 86 -4.64 -8.18 -20.92
CA SER A 86 -4.62 -7.77 -19.51
C SER A 86 -5.95 -7.14 -19.13
N LEU A 87 -6.50 -7.53 -17.99
CA LEU A 87 -7.80 -7.10 -17.50
C LEU A 87 -7.67 -5.88 -16.59
N PHE A 88 -8.47 -4.84 -16.88
CA PHE A 88 -8.55 -3.63 -16.07
C PHE A 88 -9.97 -3.07 -16.03
N GLY A 89 -10.25 -2.27 -15.00
CA GLY A 89 -11.44 -1.42 -14.98
C GLY A 89 -11.19 -0.08 -15.69
N CYS A 90 -12.07 0.26 -16.63
CA CYS A 90 -12.22 1.59 -17.20
C CYS A 90 -13.21 2.37 -16.32
N GLY A 91 -12.69 3.24 -15.45
CA GLY A 91 -13.50 4.02 -14.54
C GLY A 91 -14.04 5.26 -15.22
N HIS A 92 -15.35 5.38 -15.28
CA HIS A 92 -16.10 6.52 -15.82
C HIS A 92 -16.74 7.37 -14.71
N ASP A 93 -16.77 6.86 -13.48
CA ASP A 93 -17.15 7.58 -12.26
C ASP A 93 -16.19 7.19 -11.14
N ASN A 94 -15.38 8.14 -10.67
CA ASN A 94 -14.32 7.94 -9.69
C ASN A 94 -14.29 9.14 -8.74
N SER A 95 -14.65 8.93 -7.48
CA SER A 95 -14.70 10.00 -6.48
C SER A 95 -14.11 9.55 -5.15
N GLY A 96 -13.62 10.50 -4.36
CA GLY A 96 -12.96 10.25 -3.08
C GLY A 96 -11.65 11.01 -2.92
N THR A 97 -10.68 10.40 -2.23
CA THR A 97 -9.41 11.02 -1.82
C THR A 97 -8.26 10.80 -2.82
N PHE A 98 -8.58 10.43 -4.06
CA PHE A 98 -7.57 10.15 -5.09
C PHE A 98 -6.65 11.35 -5.37
N ASN A 99 -5.36 11.06 -5.54
CA ASN A 99 -4.34 12.06 -5.81
C ASN A 99 -4.35 12.44 -7.31
N ILE A 100 -4.21 13.74 -7.62
CA ILE A 100 -4.07 14.27 -8.98
C ILE A 100 -2.91 13.64 -9.78
N LEU A 101 -1.86 13.18 -9.09
CA LEU A 101 -0.71 12.50 -9.68
C LEU A 101 -0.96 11.02 -9.97
N GLY A 102 -2.07 10.46 -9.48
CA GLY A 102 -2.48 9.09 -9.73
C GLY A 102 -3.43 9.01 -10.92
N TYR A 103 -3.15 8.14 -11.88
CA TYR A 103 -4.00 7.96 -13.08
C TYR A 103 -4.96 6.76 -12.97
N GLY A 104 -4.86 6.06 -11.85
CA GLY A 104 -5.58 4.82 -11.56
C GLY A 104 -4.93 4.10 -10.38
N LEU A 105 -5.45 2.92 -10.09
CA LEU A 105 -4.95 2.05 -9.03
C LEU A 105 -4.55 0.70 -9.64
N VAL A 106 -3.44 0.16 -9.16
CA VAL A 106 -2.96 -1.18 -9.51
C VAL A 106 -3.17 -2.07 -8.29
N GLY A 107 -4.09 -3.03 -8.41
CA GLY A 107 -4.34 -4.01 -7.35
C GLY A 107 -3.24 -5.07 -7.31
N LEU A 108 -2.46 -5.09 -6.23
CA LEU A 108 -1.42 -6.09 -5.98
C LEU A 108 -1.87 -7.20 -5.01
N GLY A 109 -3.16 -7.25 -4.66
CA GLY A 109 -3.73 -8.28 -3.77
C GLY A 109 -3.76 -9.67 -4.39
N GLY A 110 -4.30 -10.63 -3.66
CA GLY A 110 -4.39 -12.03 -4.10
C GLY A 110 -5.61 -12.38 -4.97
N GLY A 111 -6.55 -11.45 -5.12
CA GLY A 111 -7.79 -11.69 -5.87
C GLY A 111 -7.53 -12.04 -7.34
N SER A 112 -8.44 -12.77 -7.98
CA SER A 112 -8.26 -13.30 -9.34
C SER A 112 -8.06 -12.24 -10.42
N LEU A 113 -8.60 -11.03 -10.22
CA LEU A 113 -8.43 -9.89 -11.13
C LEU A 113 -7.20 -9.02 -10.79
N SER A 114 -6.42 -9.35 -9.76
CA SER A 114 -5.23 -8.57 -9.40
C SER A 114 -4.14 -8.71 -10.47
N LEU A 115 -3.21 -7.75 -10.53
CA LEU A 115 -2.10 -7.81 -11.47
C LEU A 115 -1.23 -9.06 -11.22
N ILE A 116 -1.04 -9.43 -9.95
CA ILE A 116 -0.24 -10.58 -9.56
C ILE A 116 -0.87 -11.89 -10.03
N SER A 117 -2.19 -12.03 -9.86
CA SER A 117 -2.93 -13.21 -10.31
C SER A 117 -2.99 -13.32 -11.83
N GLN A 118 -3.12 -12.19 -12.54
CA GLN A 118 -3.13 -12.16 -14.00
C GLN A 118 -1.78 -12.54 -14.62
N LEU A 119 -0.67 -12.00 -14.10
CA LEU A 119 0.68 -12.39 -14.52
C LEU A 119 0.99 -13.84 -14.13
N GLY A 120 0.49 -14.26 -12.96
CA GLY A 120 0.42 -15.66 -12.55
C GLY A 120 1.75 -16.39 -12.60
N ALA A 121 1.76 -17.54 -13.27
CA ALA A 121 2.92 -18.41 -13.36
C ALA A 121 4.12 -17.79 -14.08
N GLU A 122 3.92 -16.79 -14.97
CA GLU A 122 5.01 -16.08 -15.65
C GLU A 122 5.93 -15.36 -14.67
N ILE A 123 5.40 -15.00 -13.50
CA ILE A 123 6.15 -14.35 -12.42
C ILE A 123 6.20 -15.23 -11.16
N GLU A 124 5.85 -16.51 -11.26
CA GLU A 124 5.68 -17.43 -10.12
C GLU A 124 4.79 -16.89 -8.98
N TYR A 125 3.89 -15.95 -9.30
CA TYR A 125 3.12 -15.17 -8.32
C TYR A 125 3.99 -14.45 -7.28
N GLU A 126 5.22 -14.12 -7.65
CA GLU A 126 6.20 -13.42 -6.82
C GLU A 126 6.35 -11.98 -7.27
N PHE A 127 6.30 -11.08 -6.30
CA PHE A 127 6.60 -9.67 -6.54
C PHE A 127 7.25 -9.03 -5.32
N SER A 128 8.03 -7.99 -5.56
CA SER A 128 8.62 -7.20 -4.49
C SER A 128 8.65 -5.72 -4.78
N TYR A 129 8.54 -4.91 -3.72
CA TYR A 129 8.64 -3.46 -3.84
C TYR A 129 9.38 -2.86 -2.65
N CYS A 130 10.00 -1.70 -2.90
CA CYS A 130 10.59 -0.84 -1.89
C CYS A 130 10.00 0.56 -2.02
N LEU A 131 8.92 0.85 -1.30
CA LEU A 131 8.31 2.18 -1.38
C LEU A 131 9.25 3.23 -0.79
N LEU A 132 9.43 4.30 -1.56
CA LEU A 132 10.19 5.46 -1.13
C LEU A 132 9.26 6.49 -0.48
N PRO A 133 9.77 7.33 0.44
CA PRO A 133 8.96 8.39 1.03
C PRO A 133 8.45 9.33 -0.07
N TRP A 134 7.18 9.67 -0.04
CA TRP A 134 6.56 10.57 -1.03
C TRP A 134 7.24 11.94 -1.18
N ILE A 135 8.08 12.33 -0.21
CA ILE A 135 8.88 13.55 -0.24
C ILE A 135 10.11 13.48 -1.16
N VAL A 136 10.53 12.29 -1.58
CA VAL A 136 11.66 12.14 -2.50
C VAL A 136 11.16 12.11 -3.94
N ASN A 137 11.80 12.89 -4.80
CA ASN A 137 11.46 12.96 -6.22
C ASN A 137 12.25 11.92 -7.03
N THR A 138 12.17 10.66 -6.63
CA THR A 138 12.82 9.54 -7.32
C THR A 138 11.93 8.31 -7.27
N SER A 139 11.99 7.52 -8.33
CA SER A 139 11.15 6.33 -8.48
C SER A 139 11.73 5.16 -7.70
N SER A 140 10.85 4.37 -7.09
CA SER A 140 11.18 3.01 -6.64
C SER A 140 10.94 1.99 -7.74
N VAL A 141 11.29 0.73 -7.48
CA VAL A 141 11.10 -0.38 -8.41
C VAL A 141 10.14 -1.40 -7.82
N LEU A 142 9.17 -1.81 -8.64
CA LEU A 142 8.37 -3.02 -8.46
C LEU A 142 9.02 -4.12 -9.29
N ARG A 143 9.38 -5.23 -8.64
CA ARG A 143 10.03 -6.39 -9.25
C ARG A 143 9.07 -7.56 -9.27
N PHE A 144 9.24 -8.44 -10.24
CA PHE A 144 8.39 -9.61 -10.44
C PHE A 144 9.25 -10.86 -10.66
N GLY A 145 8.70 -12.05 -10.35
CA GLY A 145 9.37 -13.32 -10.60
C GLY A 145 10.66 -13.47 -9.79
N PRO A 146 11.69 -14.16 -10.32
CA PRO A 146 12.94 -14.39 -9.61
C PRO A 146 13.64 -13.12 -9.12
N ASP A 147 13.49 -12.00 -9.83
CA ASP A 147 14.03 -10.69 -9.42
C ASP A 147 13.33 -10.14 -8.18
N ALA A 148 12.14 -10.63 -7.86
CA ALA A 148 11.44 -10.25 -6.66
C ALA A 148 12.08 -10.83 -5.40
N ILE A 149 12.87 -11.91 -5.49
CA ILE A 149 13.43 -12.62 -4.34
C ILE A 149 14.51 -11.76 -3.68
N ILE A 150 14.23 -11.31 -2.46
CA ILE A 150 15.22 -10.60 -1.64
C ILE A 150 15.95 -11.60 -0.76
N SER A 151 17.28 -11.53 -0.76
CA SER A 151 18.16 -12.38 0.06
C SER A 151 19.20 -11.54 0.79
N GLY A 152 19.61 -11.99 1.97
CA GLY A 152 20.55 -11.26 2.82
C GLY A 152 20.43 -11.70 4.28
N ARG A 153 21.44 -11.38 5.09
CA ARG A 153 21.47 -11.75 6.52
C ARG A 153 20.36 -11.10 7.35
N GLU A 154 19.85 -9.97 6.89
CA GLU A 154 18.81 -9.18 7.55
C GLU A 154 17.42 -9.41 6.94
N VAL A 155 17.32 -10.32 5.97
CA VAL A 155 16.04 -10.72 5.39
C VAL A 155 15.38 -11.73 6.30
N VAL A 156 14.11 -11.50 6.55
CA VAL A 156 13.31 -12.23 7.50
C VAL A 156 11.98 -12.57 6.86
N SER A 157 11.39 -13.71 7.22
CA SER A 157 10.19 -14.19 6.55
C SER A 157 9.13 -14.68 7.52
N THR A 158 7.87 -14.35 7.22
CA THR A 158 6.69 -14.78 7.98
C THR A 158 5.70 -15.47 7.04
N PRO A 159 4.96 -16.48 7.50
CA PRO A 159 3.87 -17.06 6.73
C PRO A 159 2.79 -16.03 6.43
N LEU A 160 2.22 -16.10 5.23
CA LEU A 160 0.92 -15.51 4.92
C LEU A 160 -0.15 -16.46 5.42
N VAL A 161 -1.20 -15.93 6.03
CA VAL A 161 -2.29 -16.75 6.59
C VAL A 161 -3.59 -16.56 5.82
N SER A 162 -4.43 -17.58 5.78
CA SER A 162 -5.78 -17.50 5.23
C SER A 162 -6.77 -17.45 6.37
N THR A 163 -7.67 -16.46 6.37
CA THR A 163 -8.65 -16.24 7.44
C THR A 163 -9.99 -16.93 7.18
N GLY A 164 -10.14 -17.63 6.04
CA GLY A 164 -11.39 -18.32 5.66
C GLY A 164 -12.60 -17.40 5.39
N GLY A 165 -12.44 -16.08 5.52
CA GLY A 165 -13.47 -15.09 5.18
C GLY A 165 -13.62 -14.86 3.67
N SER A 166 -14.66 -14.13 3.26
CA SER A 166 -14.93 -13.81 1.84
C SER A 166 -13.77 -13.11 1.12
N ASP A 167 -12.95 -12.37 1.89
CA ASP A 167 -11.84 -11.57 1.35
C ASP A 167 -10.48 -12.23 1.62
N SER A 168 -10.47 -13.47 2.13
CA SER A 168 -9.25 -14.20 2.50
C SER A 168 -8.30 -14.43 1.34
N ASP A 169 -8.82 -14.50 0.12
CA ASP A 169 -8.01 -14.61 -1.10
C ASP A 169 -7.50 -13.25 -1.61
N THR A 170 -8.03 -12.12 -1.12
CA THR A 170 -7.65 -10.78 -1.60
C THR A 170 -6.54 -10.15 -0.79
N PHE A 171 -6.63 -10.20 0.54
CA PHE A 171 -5.69 -9.51 1.42
C PHE A 171 -4.52 -10.39 1.84
N TYR A 172 -3.37 -9.75 2.05
CA TYR A 172 -2.21 -10.41 2.65
C TYR A 172 -2.30 -10.33 4.17
N TYR A 173 -2.90 -11.36 4.77
CA TYR A 173 -2.99 -11.46 6.22
C TYR A 173 -1.69 -11.99 6.84
N LEU A 174 -1.36 -11.45 8.01
CA LEU A 174 -0.28 -11.90 8.87
C LEU A 174 -0.76 -11.96 10.32
N THR A 175 0.03 -12.63 11.16
CA THR A 175 -0.21 -12.74 12.60
C THR A 175 0.78 -11.89 13.36
N LEU A 176 0.32 -10.75 13.88
CA LEU A 176 1.06 -9.89 14.78
C LEU A 176 1.00 -10.47 16.20
N ASP A 177 2.14 -10.81 16.78
CA ASP A 177 2.23 -11.34 18.14
C ASP A 177 2.25 -10.21 19.18
N ALA A 178 3.06 -9.18 18.93
CA ALA A 178 3.27 -8.07 19.85
C ALA A 178 3.89 -6.85 19.15
N VAL A 179 3.77 -5.68 19.76
CA VAL A 179 4.59 -4.49 19.45
C VAL A 179 5.54 -4.23 20.61
N SER A 180 6.79 -3.95 20.29
CA SER A 180 7.79 -3.54 21.27
C SER A 180 8.19 -2.09 21.06
N VAL A 181 8.15 -1.32 22.14
CA VAL A 181 8.53 0.10 22.20
C VAL A 181 9.48 0.29 23.37
N GLY A 182 10.75 0.61 23.08
CA GLY A 182 11.78 0.68 24.12
C GLY A 182 11.97 -0.68 24.79
N SER A 183 11.70 -0.75 26.10
CA SER A 183 11.70 -1.98 26.89
C SER A 183 10.31 -2.59 27.07
N MET A 184 9.25 -1.92 26.61
CA MET A 184 7.87 -2.36 26.77
C MET A 184 7.48 -3.30 25.63
N LYS A 185 6.79 -4.38 25.97
CA LYS A 185 6.23 -5.34 25.02
C LYS A 185 4.72 -5.41 25.21
N ILE A 186 3.99 -5.07 24.17
CA ILE A 186 2.54 -4.93 24.16
C ILE A 186 2.00 -6.08 23.30
N PRO A 187 1.44 -7.13 23.92
CA PRO A 187 0.93 -8.27 23.17
C PRO A 187 -0.28 -7.87 22.33
N SER A 188 -0.38 -8.40 21.11
CA SER A 188 -1.63 -8.33 20.34
C SER A 188 -2.62 -9.36 20.88
N ASN A 189 -3.84 -9.39 20.32
CA ASN A 189 -4.87 -10.38 20.66
C ASN A 189 -4.53 -11.82 20.23
N GLN A 190 -3.36 -12.04 19.60
CA GLN A 190 -2.84 -13.33 19.12
C GLN A 190 -3.81 -14.13 18.25
N ILE A 191 -4.78 -13.45 17.62
CA ILE A 191 -5.67 -14.06 16.64
C ILE A 191 -4.86 -14.22 15.34
N GLU A 192 -4.88 -15.42 14.76
CA GLU A 192 -4.24 -15.66 13.47
C GLU A 192 -4.85 -14.77 12.39
N GLY A 193 -4.01 -14.07 11.62
CA GLY A 193 -4.48 -13.14 10.58
C GLY A 193 -5.10 -11.86 11.13
N ASN A 194 -4.67 -11.41 12.31
CA ASN A 194 -5.16 -10.18 12.94
C ASN A 194 -4.71 -8.87 12.27
N ILE A 195 -3.78 -8.92 11.31
CA ILE A 195 -3.37 -7.75 10.53
C ILE A 195 -3.36 -8.04 9.03
N ILE A 196 -3.52 -6.99 8.24
CA ILE A 196 -3.28 -7.01 6.79
C ILE A 196 -2.13 -6.08 6.45
N ILE A 197 -1.39 -6.43 5.39
CA ILE A 197 -0.47 -5.48 4.76
C ILE A 197 -1.17 -4.82 3.57
N ASP A 198 -1.26 -3.49 3.63
CA ASP A 198 -1.87 -2.68 2.59
C ASP A 198 -0.98 -1.49 2.22
N SER A 199 -0.49 -1.47 0.97
CA SER A 199 0.25 -0.32 0.43
C SER A 199 -0.64 0.86 0.05
N GLY A 200 -1.95 0.67 -0.02
CA GLY A 200 -2.94 1.71 -0.23
C GLY A 200 -3.25 2.51 1.04
N SER A 201 -2.98 1.95 2.23
CA SER A 201 -3.10 2.69 3.49
C SER A 201 -1.85 3.49 3.78
N THR A 202 -1.98 4.82 3.84
CA THR A 202 -0.85 5.72 4.15
C THR A 202 -0.36 5.56 5.59
N LEU A 203 -1.27 5.26 6.52
CA LEU A 203 -0.99 5.13 7.95
C LEU A 203 -1.20 3.69 8.42
N THR A 204 -0.53 3.35 9.51
CA THR A 204 -0.82 2.12 10.26
C THR A 204 -2.10 2.31 11.03
N MET A 205 -3.12 1.52 10.73
CA MET A 205 -4.40 1.54 11.45
C MET A 205 -4.41 0.44 12.50
N LEU A 206 -4.66 0.79 13.76
CA LEU A 206 -4.70 -0.14 14.89
C LEU A 206 -6.05 -0.03 15.61
N ASN A 207 -6.47 -1.11 16.27
CA ASN A 207 -7.60 -1.06 17.19
C ASN A 207 -7.32 -0.01 18.30
N SER A 208 -8.34 0.73 18.72
CA SER A 208 -8.19 1.84 19.67
C SER A 208 -7.49 1.41 20.96
N ASP A 209 -7.91 0.30 21.57
CA ASP A 209 -7.35 -0.15 22.86
C ASP A 209 -5.87 -0.52 22.70
N PHE A 210 -5.53 -1.19 21.61
CA PHE A 210 -4.15 -1.55 21.30
C PHE A 210 -3.28 -0.33 20.97
N TYR A 211 -3.84 0.66 20.29
CA TYR A 211 -3.17 1.93 20.02
C TYR A 211 -2.91 2.71 21.30
N ASP A 212 -3.86 2.73 22.25
CA ASP A 212 -3.73 3.43 23.53
C ASP A 212 -2.53 2.90 24.33
N GLU A 213 -2.33 1.59 24.38
CA GLU A 213 -1.17 0.97 25.03
C GLU A 213 0.15 1.34 24.34
N ILE A 214 0.16 1.40 22.99
CA ILE A 214 1.35 1.80 22.21
C ILE A 214 1.65 3.29 22.41
N GLU A 215 0.63 4.15 22.44
CA GLU A 215 0.77 5.60 22.68
C GLU A 215 1.41 5.88 24.03
N VAL A 216 0.99 5.17 25.09
CA VAL A 216 1.62 5.24 26.41
C VAL A 216 3.10 4.83 26.33
N ALA A 217 3.38 3.68 25.71
CA ALA A 217 4.75 3.18 25.65
C ALA A 217 5.69 4.08 24.82
N VAL A 218 5.18 4.69 23.75
CA VAL A 218 5.92 5.69 22.96
C VAL A 218 6.17 6.94 23.80
N THR A 219 5.18 7.40 24.56
CA THR A 219 5.31 8.56 25.44
C THR A 219 6.31 8.35 26.55
N GLU A 220 6.35 7.17 27.17
CA GLU A 220 7.35 6.83 28.18
C GLU A 220 8.76 6.67 27.60
N SER A 221 8.84 6.18 26.35
CA SER A 221 10.11 5.98 25.65
C SER A 221 10.73 7.28 25.12
N ILE A 222 9.90 8.27 24.81
CA ILE A 222 10.34 9.58 24.30
C ILE A 222 10.31 10.58 25.46
N SER A 223 11.47 10.95 26.00
CA SER A 223 11.61 11.94 27.08
C SER A 223 11.35 13.38 26.62
N LEU A 224 10.22 13.63 25.96
CA LEU A 224 9.75 14.93 25.50
C LEU A 224 8.28 15.09 25.86
N ASP A 225 7.88 16.34 26.13
CA ASP A 225 6.47 16.66 26.29
C ASP A 225 5.73 16.57 24.94
N PRO A 226 4.61 15.84 24.86
CA PRO A 226 3.74 15.87 23.70
C PRO A 226 3.18 17.27 23.42
N VAL A 227 2.89 17.52 22.14
CA VAL A 227 2.19 18.73 21.70
C VAL A 227 0.75 18.66 22.21
N GLN A 228 0.31 19.68 22.95
CA GLN A 228 -1.02 19.76 23.56
C GLN A 228 -2.19 19.74 22.57
N ASP A 229 -1.96 20.18 21.34
CA ASP A 229 -2.98 20.28 20.29
C ASP A 229 -2.39 19.75 18.98
N PRO A 230 -2.40 18.42 18.77
CA PRO A 230 -1.90 17.80 17.54
C PRO A 230 -2.80 18.15 16.34
N PRO A 231 -2.29 18.11 15.10
CA PRO A 231 -3.14 18.25 13.91
C PRO A 231 -4.21 17.16 13.86
N ASP A 232 -5.34 17.46 13.22
CA ASP A 232 -6.44 16.52 13.02
C ASP A 232 -5.95 15.18 12.44
N ASN A 233 -6.52 14.08 12.93
CA ASN A 233 -6.16 12.67 12.65
C ASN A 233 -4.89 12.14 13.32
N TYR A 234 -4.20 12.94 14.14
CA TYR A 234 -3.07 12.48 14.95
C TYR A 234 -3.35 12.69 16.43
N ARG A 235 -3.07 11.67 17.25
CA ARG A 235 -3.27 11.75 18.71
C ARG A 235 -1.99 12.13 19.45
N LEU A 236 -0.85 11.60 19.02
CA LEU A 236 0.45 11.88 19.60
C LEU A 236 1.34 12.63 18.60
N CYS A 237 1.91 13.76 19.00
CA CYS A 237 2.91 14.51 18.22
C CYS A 237 3.93 15.18 19.14
N TYR A 238 5.14 15.41 18.63
CA TYR A 238 6.23 16.07 19.33
C TYR A 238 6.79 17.24 18.52
N ASN A 239 7.55 18.11 19.17
CA ASN A 239 8.25 19.18 18.47
C ASN A 239 9.50 18.62 17.77
N SER A 240 9.57 18.76 16.44
CA SER A 240 10.71 18.26 15.64
C SER A 240 12.05 18.87 16.07
N ASP A 241 12.06 20.13 16.52
CA ASP A 241 13.27 20.82 16.94
C ASP A 241 13.87 20.19 18.22
N SER A 242 13.02 19.60 19.07
CA SER A 242 13.40 18.98 20.35
C SER A 242 14.10 17.63 20.21
N PHE A 243 14.01 16.98 19.04
CA PHE A 243 14.70 15.72 18.77
C PHE A 243 16.18 15.91 18.42
N SER A 244 16.63 17.14 18.11
CA SER A 244 18.04 17.41 17.82
C SER A 244 18.99 17.25 19.02
N THR A 245 18.43 17.07 20.22
CA THR A 245 19.15 17.04 21.50
C THR A 245 19.00 15.74 22.28
N ILE A 246 18.27 14.73 21.77
CA ILE A 246 17.96 13.49 22.50
C ILE A 246 18.25 12.26 21.63
N LEU A 247 18.86 11.24 22.23
CA LEU A 247 18.95 9.89 21.68
C LEU A 247 17.58 9.21 21.79
N ILE A 248 16.83 9.14 20.70
CA ILE A 248 15.56 8.38 20.66
C ILE A 248 15.92 6.88 20.80
N PRO A 249 15.23 6.10 21.65
CA PRO A 249 15.48 4.67 21.77
C PRO A 249 15.32 3.98 20.40
N ARG A 250 16.33 3.19 20.01
CA ARG A 250 16.43 2.50 18.70
C ARG A 250 15.49 1.30 18.55
N ASN A 251 14.57 1.10 19.49
CA ASN A 251 13.85 -0.16 19.66
C ASN A 251 12.34 0.08 19.48
N PHE A 252 11.91 0.38 18.25
CA PHE A 252 10.52 0.15 17.86
C PHE A 252 10.49 -1.03 16.89
N SER A 253 9.75 -2.08 17.25
CA SER A 253 9.61 -3.24 16.39
C SER A 253 8.26 -3.91 16.56
N MET A 254 7.67 -4.33 15.44
CA MET A 254 6.52 -5.23 15.44
C MET A 254 7.03 -6.66 15.36
N GLY A 255 6.65 -7.48 16.35
CA GLY A 255 6.93 -8.91 16.41
C GLY A 255 5.82 -9.70 15.71
N ILE A 256 6.17 -10.34 14.60
CA ILE A 256 5.28 -11.24 13.83
C ILE A 256 5.77 -12.68 14.07
N THR A 257 4.88 -13.66 14.02
CA THR A 257 5.17 -15.07 14.35
C THR A 257 6.46 -15.58 13.66
N HIS A 258 7.29 -16.29 14.44
CA HIS A 258 8.73 -16.57 14.25
C HIS A 258 9.69 -15.38 14.50
N HIS A 259 9.69 -14.87 15.74
CA HIS A 259 10.74 -13.98 16.34
C HIS A 259 11.22 -12.83 15.46
N LEU A 260 10.28 -12.26 14.73
CA LEU A 260 10.59 -11.37 13.64
C LEU A 260 10.41 -9.93 14.14
N ALA A 261 11.47 -9.34 14.68
CA ALA A 261 11.48 -7.92 15.01
C ALA A 261 11.72 -7.15 13.70
N LEU A 262 10.70 -6.46 13.21
CA LEU A 262 10.87 -5.52 12.09
C LEU A 262 11.34 -4.17 12.66
N PRO A 263 12.63 -3.76 12.52
CA PRO A 263 13.03 -2.39 12.79
C PRO A 263 12.18 -1.40 12.00
N MET A 264 11.44 -0.58 12.72
CA MET A 264 10.59 0.45 12.15
C MET A 264 11.17 1.81 12.49
N TRP A 265 12.04 2.33 11.64
CA TRP A 265 12.47 3.72 11.78
C TRP A 265 12.60 4.43 10.45
N CYS A 266 11.98 5.62 10.39
CA CYS A 266 12.15 6.61 9.33
C CYS A 266 13.06 7.72 9.86
N GLU A 267 14.23 7.89 9.25
CA GLU A 267 15.12 9.00 9.57
C GLU A 267 14.62 10.30 8.95
N GLY A 268 14.19 11.24 9.79
CA GLY A 268 13.87 12.60 9.35
C GLY A 268 15.15 13.39 9.02
N ARG A 269 15.65 13.31 7.78
CA ARG A 269 16.78 14.14 7.34
C ARG A 269 16.35 15.61 7.22
N LYS A 270 17.23 16.53 7.68
CA LYS A 270 17.06 17.99 7.55
C LYS A 270 16.85 18.40 6.08
N VAL A 271 15.66 18.93 5.76
CA VAL A 271 15.44 19.65 4.50
C VAL A 271 15.95 21.09 4.66
N ASN A 272 17.14 21.36 4.14
CA ASN A 272 17.59 22.73 3.89
C ASN A 272 16.87 23.27 2.65
N ARG A 273 15.77 24.01 2.84
CA ARG A 273 15.23 24.87 1.78
C ARG A 273 15.96 26.22 1.80
N LEU A 274 16.72 26.48 0.74
CA LEU A 274 17.24 27.80 0.41
C LEU A 274 16.09 28.81 0.24
N ASN A 275 16.19 29.89 1.00
CA ASN A 275 15.56 31.22 0.86
C ASN A 275 14.15 31.34 0.24
N SER A 276 13.16 31.67 1.07
CA SER A 276 12.46 32.97 0.96
C SER A 276 11.70 33.29 2.25
N LYS A 277 11.71 34.57 2.64
CA LYS A 277 11.08 35.13 3.84
C LYS A 277 9.59 34.73 3.95
N LYS A 278 9.17 34.05 5.03
CA LYS A 278 7.82 34.12 5.63
C LYS A 278 7.73 33.26 6.91
N LYS A 279 7.25 33.88 8.01
CA LYS A 279 6.81 33.35 9.33
C LYS A 279 7.34 31.97 9.79
N LYS A 280 8.06 31.95 10.93
CA LYS A 280 8.37 30.73 11.71
C LYS A 280 7.08 29.99 12.09
N LYS A 281 6.59 29.07 11.24
CA LYS A 281 5.66 28.03 11.65
C LYS A 281 6.48 26.98 12.41
N LYS A 282 6.16 26.75 13.69
CA LYS A 282 6.75 25.66 14.49
C LYS A 282 6.53 24.34 13.73
N LYS A 283 7.61 23.60 13.46
CA LYS A 283 7.53 22.32 12.75
C LYS A 283 7.16 21.22 13.76
N LYS A 284 5.92 20.74 13.71
CA LYS A 284 5.47 19.58 14.49
C LYS A 284 5.95 18.30 13.77
N ALA A 285 6.51 17.34 14.50
CA ALA A 285 6.74 15.97 14.03
C ALA A 285 5.75 15.05 14.75
N CYS A 286 4.77 14.55 14.04
CA CYS A 286 3.97 13.45 14.53
C CYS A 286 4.71 12.16 14.15
N PRO A 287 4.89 11.17 15.05
CA PRO A 287 5.41 9.87 14.67
C PRO A 287 4.59 9.32 13.51
N PHE A 288 5.16 9.41 12.32
CA PHE A 288 4.65 8.75 11.13
C PHE A 288 5.18 7.32 11.20
N PHE A 289 4.32 6.37 11.54
CA PHE A 289 4.57 4.97 11.26
C PHE A 289 4.30 4.75 9.76
N SER A 290 5.17 5.31 8.92
CA SER A 290 5.24 4.99 7.51
C SER A 290 6.33 3.93 7.35
N PHE A 291 5.89 2.73 7.01
CA PHE A 291 6.75 1.57 6.92
C PHE A 291 7.58 1.61 5.62
N GLN A 292 8.89 1.77 5.73
CA GLN A 292 9.80 1.36 4.65
C GLN A 292 10.10 -0.13 4.84
N ILE A 293 9.36 -0.95 4.10
CA ILE A 293 9.55 -2.39 4.08
C ILE A 293 9.91 -2.73 2.64
N LEU A 294 11.11 -3.28 2.41
CA LEU A 294 11.38 -4.05 1.21
C LEU A 294 10.58 -5.35 1.36
N LYS A 295 9.56 -5.57 0.54
CA LYS A 295 8.69 -6.76 0.66
C LYS A 295 8.88 -7.64 -0.55
N THR A 296 9.17 -8.93 -0.39
CA THR A 296 8.86 -9.97 -1.37
C THR A 296 7.65 -10.74 -0.90
N LEU A 297 6.60 -10.77 -1.70
CA LEU A 297 5.43 -11.61 -1.47
C LEU A 297 5.50 -12.79 -2.44
N LYS A 298 5.48 -14.01 -1.90
CA LYS A 298 5.21 -15.24 -2.67
C LYS A 298 3.79 -15.68 -2.36
N PHE A 299 2.94 -15.76 -3.37
CA PHE A 299 1.53 -16.12 -3.17
C PHE A 299 1.38 -17.45 -2.40
N LYS A 300 0.51 -17.43 -1.38
CA LYS A 300 0.08 -18.58 -0.53
C LYS A 300 1.09 -19.26 0.39
N THR A 301 2.32 -18.77 0.57
CA THR A 301 3.25 -19.47 1.48
C THR A 301 4.13 -18.59 2.36
N GLN A 302 4.64 -17.45 1.87
CA GLN A 302 5.61 -16.70 2.63
C GLN A 302 5.75 -15.24 2.17
N LEU A 303 5.84 -14.32 3.14
CA LEU A 303 6.27 -12.95 2.95
C LEU A 303 7.71 -12.83 3.47
N SER A 304 8.63 -12.38 2.63
CA SER A 304 9.98 -11.97 3.03
C SER A 304 10.06 -10.46 3.12
N ILE A 305 10.65 -9.97 4.20
CA ILE A 305 10.86 -8.56 4.47
C ILE A 305 12.37 -8.34 4.58
N SER A 306 12.90 -7.37 3.84
CA SER A 306 14.23 -6.83 4.05
C SER A 306 14.10 -5.44 4.64
N ILE A 307 15.00 -5.11 5.57
CA ILE A 307 15.07 -3.80 6.18
C ILE A 307 16.44 -3.25 5.84
N SER A 308 16.45 -2.17 5.08
CA SER A 308 17.68 -1.50 4.68
C SER A 308 17.78 -0.19 5.46
N PHE A 309 18.77 -0.07 6.32
CA PHE A 309 19.07 1.20 6.97
C PHE A 309 19.81 2.10 5.96
N PRO A 310 19.37 3.35 5.73
CA PRO A 310 20.24 4.31 5.07
C PRO A 310 21.42 4.61 5.99
N LEU A 311 22.64 4.47 5.46
CA LEU A 311 23.85 5.03 6.07
C LEU A 311 23.81 6.57 6.07
#